data_AF-A0A1R0XA77-F1
#
_entry.id   AF-A0A1R0XA77-F1
#
_cell.length_a   1.000
_cell.length_b   1.000
_cell.length_c   1.000
_cell.angle_alpha   90.00
_cell.angle_beta   90.00
_cell.angle_gamma   90.00
#
_symmetry.space_group_name_H-M   'P 1'
#
loop_
_entity.id
_entity.type
_entity.pdbx_description
1 polymer ?
#
loop_
_entity_poly.entity_id
_entity_poly.type
_entity_poly.pdbx_seq_one_letter_code
_entity_poly.pdbx_strand_id
1 'polypeptide(L)'
;MTPWDEEEKAPPGDIVKVQFLLNDQKISTPDEIWLSNRDRGSRYFSWIDILTVKDRKTGEEQVSIVQRLTDDSQPMETRKWKIITIAQNGEVDEEVLSYAQRSINHLGVKLIEFSGTSLMGMGYYSDVTKAYPSIFFPLLFPFLTGIAGLLLLIFLVVLLLFELYLRRVIRKRRR
;
A
#
# COMPACT_ATOMS: atom_id res chain seq x y z
N MET A 1 -13.83 19.13 -1.45
CA MET A 1 -12.55 19.81 -1.21
C MET A 1 -11.73 18.94 -0.29
N THR A 2 -10.48 18.69 -0.66
CA THR A 2 -9.48 18.07 0.22
C THR A 2 -8.82 19.16 1.08
N PRO A 3 -8.19 18.82 2.22
CA PRO A 3 -7.48 19.81 3.05
C PRO A 3 -6.40 20.60 2.29
N TRP A 4 -5.77 19.94 1.32
CA TRP A 4 -4.79 20.54 0.42
C TRP A 4 -5.41 21.54 -0.58
N ASP A 5 -6.68 21.36 -0.98
CA ASP A 5 -7.38 22.34 -1.84
C ASP A 5 -7.61 23.64 -1.08
N GLU A 6 -7.92 23.54 0.23
CA GLU A 6 -8.12 24.69 1.10
C GLU A 6 -6.81 25.45 1.36
N GLU A 7 -5.72 24.73 1.66
CA GLU A 7 -4.39 25.32 1.87
C GLU A 7 -3.92 26.11 0.65
N GLU A 8 -4.16 25.58 -0.55
CA GLU A 8 -3.67 26.15 -1.80
C GLU A 8 -4.68 27.06 -2.50
N LYS A 9 -5.87 27.24 -1.92
CA LYS A 9 -6.99 27.97 -2.54
C LYS A 9 -7.31 27.45 -3.95
N ALA A 10 -7.13 26.15 -4.17
CA ALA A 10 -7.54 25.50 -5.40
C ALA A 10 -9.07 25.42 -5.43
N PRO A 11 -9.72 25.51 -6.60
CA PRO A 11 -11.14 25.19 -6.70
C PRO A 11 -11.40 23.74 -6.22
N PRO A 12 -12.65 23.30 -6.06
CA PRO A 12 -12.91 21.88 -5.93
C PRO A 12 -12.55 21.16 -7.24
N GLY A 13 -11.95 19.96 -7.15
CA GLY A 13 -11.85 19.06 -8.29
C GLY A 13 -13.23 18.50 -8.68
N ASP A 14 -13.33 17.97 -9.90
CA ASP A 14 -14.58 17.46 -10.47
C ASP A 14 -14.62 15.93 -10.50
N ILE A 15 -15.82 15.38 -10.38
CA ILE A 15 -16.06 13.95 -10.66
C ILE A 15 -16.44 13.84 -12.13
N VAL A 16 -15.61 13.12 -12.89
CA VAL A 16 -15.81 12.91 -14.33
C VAL A 16 -15.88 11.42 -14.63
N LYS A 17 -16.53 11.06 -15.74
CA LYS A 17 -16.51 9.69 -16.26
C LYS A 17 -15.42 9.56 -17.31
N VAL A 18 -14.42 8.73 -17.05
CA VAL A 18 -13.32 8.47 -18.00
C VAL A 18 -13.59 7.19 -18.74
N GLN A 19 -13.42 7.24 -20.06
CA GLN A 19 -13.45 6.09 -20.96
C GLN A 19 -12.19 6.13 -21.82
N PHE A 20 -11.51 4.99 -21.94
CA PHE A 20 -10.32 4.87 -22.79
C PHE A 20 -10.70 4.38 -24.18
N LEU A 21 -10.04 4.98 -25.16
CA LEU A 21 -10.13 4.60 -26.56
C LEU A 21 -8.71 4.28 -27.07
N LEU A 22 -8.61 3.22 -27.85
CA LEU A 22 -7.41 2.88 -28.62
C LEU A 22 -7.79 2.92 -30.09
N ASN A 23 -7.19 3.83 -30.86
CA ASN A 23 -7.53 4.05 -32.27
C ASN A 23 -9.04 4.22 -32.50
N ASP A 24 -9.67 5.11 -31.72
CA ASP A 24 -11.12 5.38 -31.71
C ASP A 24 -12.03 4.21 -31.31
N GLN A 25 -11.48 3.05 -30.96
CA GLN A 25 -12.22 1.92 -30.42
C GLN A 25 -12.23 1.97 -28.89
N LYS A 26 -13.42 1.81 -28.30
CA LYS A 26 -13.57 1.74 -26.84
C LYS A 26 -12.87 0.50 -26.29
N ILE A 27 -11.97 0.70 -25.33
CA ILE A 27 -11.21 -0.38 -24.68
C ILE A 27 -11.52 -0.51 -23.18
N SER A 28 -12.38 0.36 -22.64
CA SER A 28 -12.80 0.30 -21.25
C SER A 28 -14.27 0.63 -21.07
N THR A 29 -14.81 0.15 -19.95
CA THR A 29 -16.05 0.68 -19.40
C THR A 29 -15.82 2.07 -18.80
N PRO A 30 -16.79 3.01 -18.89
CA PRO A 30 -16.64 4.32 -18.27
C PRO A 30 -16.79 4.24 -16.74
N ASP A 31 -15.83 4.76 -15.99
CA ASP A 31 -15.95 4.89 -14.53
C ASP A 31 -15.72 6.32 -14.06
N GLU A 32 -16.25 6.60 -12.88
CA GLU A 32 -16.07 7.86 -12.19
C GLU A 32 -14.67 7.95 -11.59
N ILE A 33 -13.99 9.07 -11.85
CA ILE A 33 -12.77 9.46 -11.18
C ILE A 33 -12.90 10.87 -10.65
N TRP A 34 -12.20 11.15 -9.54
CA TRP A 34 -11.98 12.52 -9.13
C TRP A 34 -10.78 13.09 -9.88
N LEU A 35 -11.01 14.11 -10.68
CA LEU A 35 -9.96 14.83 -11.38
C LEU A 35 -9.54 16.03 -10.53
N SER A 36 -8.31 15.97 -10.03
CA SER A 36 -7.66 17.13 -9.43
C SER A 36 -7.59 18.26 -10.45
N ASN A 37 -7.97 19.45 -10.04
CA ASN A 37 -7.82 20.68 -10.84
C ASN A 37 -6.44 21.34 -10.65
N ARG A 38 -5.50 20.65 -9.99
CA ARG A 38 -4.14 21.11 -9.76
C ARG A 38 -3.26 20.75 -10.95
N ASP A 39 -2.60 21.76 -11.52
CA ASP A 39 -1.68 21.60 -12.64
C ASP A 39 -0.26 21.20 -12.17
N ARG A 40 -0.14 19.96 -11.67
CA ARG A 40 1.15 19.40 -11.20
C ARG A 40 1.38 17.94 -11.61
N GLY A 41 0.50 17.40 -12.45
CA GLY A 41 0.55 16.02 -12.94
C GLY A 41 0.26 14.97 -11.86
N SER A 42 0.52 13.71 -12.21
CA SER A 42 0.45 12.56 -11.31
C SER A 42 1.60 12.64 -10.28
N ARG A 43 1.29 12.96 -9.02
CA ARG A 43 2.29 12.95 -7.94
C ARG A 43 1.64 12.55 -6.62
N TYR A 44 1.89 11.31 -6.19
CA TYR A 44 1.33 10.66 -5.01
C TYR A 44 -0.22 10.63 -4.99
N PHE A 45 -0.82 9.48 -4.72
CA PHE A 45 -2.29 9.32 -4.64
C PHE A 45 -3.05 9.61 -5.95
N SER A 46 -2.39 9.45 -7.10
CA SER A 46 -2.96 9.70 -8.41
C SER A 46 -4.17 8.82 -8.69
N TRP A 47 -5.17 9.34 -9.41
CA TRP A 47 -6.37 8.56 -9.77
C TRP A 47 -6.14 7.63 -10.97
N ILE A 48 -5.15 7.93 -11.78
CA ILE A 48 -4.81 7.20 -13.00
C ILE A 48 -3.31 7.35 -13.29
N ASP A 49 -2.70 6.30 -13.84
CA ASP A 49 -1.40 6.38 -14.52
C ASP A 49 -1.30 5.36 -15.66
N ILE A 50 -0.31 5.54 -16.54
CA ILE A 50 -0.04 4.66 -17.69
C ILE A 50 1.40 4.18 -17.61
N LEU A 51 1.58 2.86 -17.60
CA LEU A 51 2.88 2.20 -17.43
C LEU A 51 3.23 1.37 -18.67
N THR A 52 4.49 1.42 -19.10
CA THR A 52 5.05 0.41 -20.01
C THR A 52 5.64 -0.72 -19.18
N VAL A 53 5.22 -1.95 -19.43
CA VAL A 53 5.69 -3.16 -18.74
C VAL A 53 6.44 -4.02 -19.75
N LYS A 54 7.62 -4.50 -19.35
CA LYS A 54 8.45 -5.38 -20.18
C LYS A 54 8.68 -6.71 -19.47
N ASP A 55 8.32 -7.80 -20.13
CA ASP A 55 8.76 -9.13 -19.71
C ASP A 55 10.26 -9.27 -20.00
N ARG A 56 11.06 -9.49 -18.96
CA ARG A 56 12.52 -9.59 -19.09
C ARG A 56 12.99 -10.93 -19.68
N LYS A 57 12.15 -11.95 -19.69
CA LYS A 57 12.45 -13.28 -20.23
C LYS A 57 12.13 -13.34 -21.72
N THR A 58 10.95 -12.86 -22.13
CA THR A 58 10.50 -12.90 -23.54
C THR A 58 10.89 -11.64 -24.31
N GLY A 59 11.06 -10.52 -23.61
CA GLY A 59 11.32 -9.21 -24.22
C GLY A 59 10.06 -8.50 -24.68
N GLU A 60 8.88 -9.13 -24.54
CA GLU A 60 7.58 -8.56 -24.91
C GLU A 60 7.24 -7.34 -24.06
N GLU A 61 6.61 -6.36 -24.70
CA GLU A 61 6.20 -5.12 -24.08
C GLU A 61 4.68 -4.98 -24.10
N GLN A 62 4.11 -4.43 -23.05
CA GLN A 62 2.69 -4.12 -22.93
C GLN A 62 2.52 -2.75 -22.28
N VAL A 63 1.37 -2.13 -22.52
CA VAL A 63 0.95 -0.92 -21.84
C VAL A 63 -0.11 -1.29 -20.81
N SER A 64 0.03 -0.82 -19.58
CA SER A 64 -0.96 -1.02 -18.52
C SER A 64 -1.46 0.33 -18.02
N ILE A 65 -2.75 0.57 -18.14
CA ILE A 65 -3.45 1.73 -17.55
C ILE A 65 -3.95 1.29 -16.18
N VAL A 66 -3.53 2.00 -15.13
CA VAL A 66 -3.93 1.71 -13.75
C VAL A 66 -4.82 2.83 -13.28
N GLN A 67 -6.05 2.50 -12.87
CA GLN A 67 -7.05 3.46 -12.42
C GLN A 67 -7.60 3.07 -11.06
N ARG A 68 -7.74 4.06 -10.17
CA ARG A 68 -8.45 3.89 -8.89
C ARG A 68 -9.95 3.90 -9.12
N LEU A 69 -10.66 2.97 -8.47
CA LEU A 69 -12.13 2.94 -8.45
C LEU A 69 -12.72 3.37 -7.11
N THR A 70 -11.88 3.58 -6.10
CA THR A 70 -12.30 3.93 -4.75
C THR A 70 -11.54 5.14 -4.22
N ASP A 71 -12.27 5.99 -3.51
CA ASP A 71 -11.75 7.17 -2.83
C ASP A 71 -10.91 6.84 -1.58
N ASP A 72 -10.14 7.82 -1.13
CA ASP A 72 -9.27 7.79 0.05
C ASP A 72 -10.06 7.48 1.33
N SER A 73 -11.31 7.93 1.40
CA SER A 73 -12.21 7.71 2.55
C SER A 73 -12.67 6.26 2.73
N GLN A 74 -12.50 5.41 1.71
CA GLN A 74 -12.98 4.03 1.75
C GLN A 74 -12.09 3.13 2.62
N PRO A 75 -12.70 2.19 3.39
CA PRO A 75 -11.97 1.19 4.16
C PRO A 75 -10.98 0.42 3.28
N MET A 76 -9.77 0.18 3.80
CA MET A 76 -8.68 -0.43 3.05
C MET A 76 -9.07 -1.70 2.30
N GLU A 77 -9.75 -2.64 2.96
CA GLU A 77 -10.16 -3.92 2.37
C GLU A 77 -11.15 -3.79 1.19
N THR A 78 -11.83 -2.65 1.09
CA THR A 78 -12.80 -2.38 0.01
C THR A 78 -12.21 -1.64 -1.17
N ARG A 79 -10.95 -1.21 -1.07
CA ARG A 79 -10.29 -0.43 -2.12
C ARG A 79 -10.09 -1.29 -3.37
N LYS A 80 -10.32 -0.66 -4.52
CA LYS A 80 -10.30 -1.32 -5.83
C LYS A 80 -9.56 -0.48 -6.86
N TRP A 81 -8.92 -1.19 -7.77
CA TRP A 81 -8.23 -0.65 -8.94
C TRP A 81 -8.68 -1.40 -10.17
N LYS A 82 -8.84 -0.68 -11.28
CA LYS A 82 -8.98 -1.24 -12.61
C LYS A 82 -7.62 -1.21 -13.29
N ILE A 83 -7.25 -2.31 -13.91
CA ILE A 83 -6.03 -2.42 -14.72
C ILE A 83 -6.46 -2.84 -16.11
N ILE A 84 -6.15 -2.00 -17.09
CA ILE A 84 -6.38 -2.29 -18.50
C ILE A 84 -5.03 -2.55 -19.13
N THR A 85 -4.81 -3.76 -19.61
CA THR A 85 -3.57 -4.18 -20.26
C THR A 85 -3.77 -4.24 -21.76
N ILE A 86 -2.87 -3.59 -22.50
CA ILE A 86 -2.80 -3.58 -23.95
C ILE A 86 -1.51 -4.30 -24.32
N ALA A 87 -1.63 -5.52 -24.82
CA ALA A 87 -0.51 -6.33 -25.25
C ALA A 87 0.08 -5.82 -26.58
N GLN A 88 1.31 -6.23 -26.89
CA GLN A 88 2.01 -5.81 -28.11
C GLN A 88 1.26 -6.14 -29.40
N ASN A 89 0.48 -7.22 -29.40
CA ASN A 89 -0.37 -7.66 -30.51
C ASN A 89 -1.68 -6.86 -30.62
N GLY A 90 -1.94 -5.92 -29.71
CA GLY A 90 -3.18 -5.13 -29.65
C GLY A 90 -4.33 -5.78 -28.89
N GLU A 91 -4.13 -6.97 -28.31
CA GLU A 91 -5.12 -7.59 -27.42
C GLU A 91 -5.27 -6.77 -26.14
N VAL A 92 -6.52 -6.59 -25.71
CA VAL A 92 -6.87 -5.79 -24.53
C VAL A 92 -7.54 -6.67 -23.50
N ASP A 93 -7.07 -6.59 -22.26
CA ASP A 93 -7.67 -7.22 -21.09
C ASP A 93 -8.00 -6.16 -20.04
N GLU A 94 -9.15 -6.29 -19.37
CA GLU A 94 -9.59 -5.43 -18.27
C GLU A 94 -9.79 -6.28 -17.02
N GLU A 95 -9.03 -5.99 -15.98
CA GLU A 95 -9.18 -6.63 -14.67
C GLU A 95 -9.50 -5.62 -13.57
N VAL A 96 -10.29 -6.04 -12.58
CA VAL A 96 -10.52 -5.27 -11.35
C VAL A 96 -9.89 -6.01 -10.19
N LEU A 97 -8.92 -5.37 -9.56
CA LEU A 97 -8.21 -5.87 -8.40
C LEU A 97 -8.69 -5.17 -7.13
N SER A 98 -9.03 -5.95 -6.10
CA SER A 98 -9.28 -5.42 -4.76
C SER A 98 -8.07 -5.61 -3.84
N TYR A 99 -7.95 -4.76 -2.83
CA TYR A 99 -6.88 -4.88 -1.82
C TYR A 99 -6.90 -6.25 -1.12
N ALA A 100 -8.08 -6.84 -0.92
CA ALA A 100 -8.23 -8.17 -0.34
C ALA A 100 -7.61 -9.29 -1.21
N GLN A 101 -7.44 -9.06 -2.52
CA GLN A 101 -6.89 -10.03 -3.48
C GLN A 101 -5.39 -9.85 -3.75
N ARG A 102 -4.72 -8.94 -3.02
CA ARG A 102 -3.31 -8.58 -3.25
C ARG A 102 -2.31 -9.75 -3.17
N SER A 103 -2.66 -10.82 -2.46
CA SER A 103 -1.83 -12.03 -2.34
C SER A 103 -1.91 -12.96 -3.55
N ILE A 104 -2.87 -12.74 -4.45
CA ILE A 104 -3.13 -13.60 -5.61
C ILE A 104 -2.54 -12.96 -6.87
N ASN A 105 -2.71 -11.65 -7.05
CA ASN A 105 -2.20 -10.93 -8.23
C ASN A 105 -1.02 -10.01 -7.87
N HIS A 106 0.18 -10.59 -7.84
CA HIS A 106 1.41 -9.85 -7.53
C HIS A 106 1.77 -8.80 -8.58
N LEU A 107 1.49 -9.04 -9.87
CA LEU A 107 1.79 -8.07 -10.92
C LEU A 107 0.92 -6.82 -10.74
N GLY A 108 -0.39 -6.99 -10.55
CA GLY A 108 -1.33 -5.90 -10.33
C GLY A 108 -0.95 -5.04 -9.13
N VAL A 109 -0.57 -5.65 -8.00
CA VAL A 109 -0.06 -4.92 -6.82
C VAL A 109 1.17 -4.10 -7.17
N LYS A 110 2.10 -4.65 -7.95
CA LYS A 110 3.30 -3.93 -8.37
C LYS A 110 2.97 -2.76 -9.30
N LEU A 111 2.02 -2.91 -10.21
CA LEU A 111 1.55 -1.84 -11.10
C LEU A 111 0.89 -0.71 -10.31
N ILE A 112 0.06 -1.04 -9.32
CA ILE A 112 -0.58 -0.06 -8.42
C ILE A 112 0.47 0.72 -7.62
N GLU A 113 1.48 0.04 -7.08
CA GLU A 113 2.58 0.68 -6.36
C GLU A 113 3.44 1.59 -7.27
N PHE A 114 3.76 1.14 -8.48
CA PHE A 114 4.61 1.91 -9.41
C PHE A 114 3.90 3.12 -10.02
N SER A 115 2.59 3.03 -10.24
CA SER A 115 1.77 4.12 -10.82
C SER A 115 1.54 5.29 -9.88
N GLY A 116 1.91 5.17 -8.60
CA GLY A 116 1.57 6.16 -7.58
C GLY A 116 0.05 6.29 -7.33
N THR A 117 -0.74 5.37 -7.90
CA THR A 117 -2.18 5.21 -7.63
C THR A 117 -2.41 4.41 -6.35
N SER A 118 -1.35 3.85 -5.77
CA SER A 118 -1.40 3.28 -4.44
C SER A 118 -1.63 4.39 -3.43
N LEU A 119 -2.69 4.21 -2.64
CA LEU A 119 -3.05 5.11 -1.55
C LEU A 119 -2.22 4.89 -0.28
N MET A 120 -1.28 3.96 -0.36
CA MET A 120 -0.42 3.47 0.70
C MET A 120 0.64 2.58 0.08
N GLY A 121 1.71 2.31 0.80
CA GLY A 121 2.60 1.21 0.42
C GLY A 121 1.89 -0.14 0.62
N MET A 122 1.70 -0.88 -0.46
CA MET A 122 0.99 -2.16 -0.51
C MET A 122 1.95 -3.34 -0.67
N GLY A 123 1.93 -4.27 0.27
CA GLY A 123 2.62 -5.56 0.18
C GLY A 123 1.73 -6.67 -0.37
N TYR A 124 2.33 -7.76 -0.84
CA TYR A 124 1.57 -8.90 -1.37
C TYR A 124 0.86 -9.71 -0.28
N TYR A 125 1.48 -9.85 0.88
CA TYR A 125 0.94 -10.64 2.00
C TYR A 125 0.85 -9.81 3.29
N SER A 126 1.73 -8.81 3.42
CA SER A 126 1.85 -7.97 4.59
C SER A 126 2.47 -6.64 4.19
N ASP A 127 2.00 -5.57 4.82
CA ASP A 127 2.48 -4.20 4.59
C ASP A 127 3.61 -3.79 5.53
N VAL A 128 4.07 -4.71 6.40
CA VAL A 128 5.11 -4.42 7.41
C VAL A 128 6.38 -3.83 6.81
N THR A 129 6.77 -4.26 5.61
CA THR A 129 7.98 -3.77 4.92
C THR A 129 7.74 -2.51 4.10
N LYS A 130 6.50 -2.01 4.02
CA LYS A 130 6.13 -0.86 3.21
C LYS A 130 6.15 0.47 3.97
N ALA A 131 6.09 0.40 5.30
CA ALA A 131 6.18 1.59 6.16
C ALA A 131 7.63 2.05 6.41
N TYR A 132 8.63 1.17 6.27
CA TYR A 132 10.03 1.48 6.59
C TYR A 132 10.97 1.13 5.42
N PRO A 133 11.45 2.12 4.65
CA PRO A 133 12.24 1.90 3.44
C PRO A 133 13.69 1.46 3.71
N SER A 134 14.06 1.15 4.95
CA SER A 134 15.45 0.80 5.28
C SER A 134 15.73 -0.68 4.97
N ILE A 135 16.78 -0.92 4.17
CA ILE A 135 17.32 -2.26 3.90
C ILE A 135 17.71 -3.01 5.19
N PHE A 136 17.97 -2.28 6.28
CA PHE A 136 18.32 -2.84 7.57
C PHE A 136 17.11 -3.20 8.43
N PHE A 137 15.90 -2.73 8.10
CA PHE A 137 14.70 -2.97 8.93
C PHE A 137 14.39 -4.46 9.14
N PRO A 138 14.48 -5.34 8.11
CA PRO A 138 14.27 -6.78 8.31
C PRO A 138 15.30 -7.43 9.23
N LEU A 139 16.48 -6.83 9.39
CA LEU A 139 17.51 -7.31 10.31
C LEU A 139 17.30 -6.70 11.71
N LEU A 140 17.14 -5.38 11.78
CA LEU A 140 16.98 -4.64 13.03
C LEU A 140 15.72 -5.06 13.79
N PHE A 141 14.61 -5.30 13.09
CA PHE A 141 13.34 -5.58 13.74
C PHE A 141 13.38 -6.88 14.59
N PRO A 142 13.78 -8.06 14.07
CA PRO A 142 13.91 -9.27 14.89
C PRO A 142 14.93 -9.15 16.02
N PHE A 143 16.10 -8.53 15.78
CA PHE A 143 17.15 -8.45 16.80
C PHE A 143 16.81 -7.44 17.91
N LEU A 144 16.29 -6.26 17.57
CA LEU A 144 15.88 -5.27 18.56
C LEU A 144 14.70 -5.76 19.39
N THR A 145 13.70 -6.38 18.74
CA THR A 145 12.56 -6.97 19.47
C THR A 145 13.01 -8.13 20.36
N GLY A 146 13.96 -8.96 19.89
CA GLY A 146 14.59 -10.00 20.69
C GLY A 146 15.35 -9.46 21.91
N ILE A 147 16.17 -8.42 21.74
CA ILE A 147 16.90 -7.75 22.83
C ILE A 147 15.92 -7.13 23.82
N ALA A 148 14.90 -6.42 23.35
CA ALA A 148 13.87 -5.84 24.21
C ALA A 148 13.15 -6.91 25.02
N GLY A 149 12.77 -8.03 24.38
CA GLY A 149 12.18 -9.18 25.06
C GLY A 149 13.10 -9.79 26.12
N LEU A 150 14.40 -9.91 25.82
CA LEU A 150 15.40 -10.39 26.77
C LEU A 150 15.54 -9.46 27.99
N LEU A 151 15.57 -8.14 27.76
CA LEU A 151 15.64 -7.14 28.83
C LEU A 151 14.39 -7.20 29.72
N LEU A 152 13.20 -7.34 29.14
CA LEU A 152 11.96 -7.52 29.90
C LEU A 152 11.97 -8.81 30.72
N LEU A 153 12.51 -9.90 30.17
CA LEU A 153 12.62 -11.18 30.87
C LEU A 153 13.59 -11.07 32.06
N ILE A 154 14.76 -10.46 31.87
CA ILE A 154 15.73 -10.21 32.95
C ILE A 154 15.08 -9.36 34.04
N PHE A 155 14.40 -8.27 33.66
CA PHE A 155 13.70 -7.40 34.60
C PHE A 155 12.65 -8.16 35.42
N LEU A 156 11.85 -9.01 34.77
CA LEU A 156 10.86 -9.85 35.43
C LEU A 156 11.52 -10.82 36.43
N VAL A 157 12.61 -11.49 36.03
CA VAL A 157 13.35 -12.41 36.89
C VAL A 157 13.90 -11.69 38.12
N VAL A 158 14.48 -10.50 37.96
CA VAL A 158 14.99 -9.69 39.07
C VAL A 158 13.88 -9.32 40.05
N LEU A 159 12.72 -8.88 39.55
CA LEU A 159 11.54 -8.59 40.38
C LEU A 159 11.09 -9.82 41.17
N LEU A 160 11.01 -10.99 40.51
CA LEU A 160 10.59 -12.24 41.13
C LEU A 160 11.56 -12.69 42.24
N LEU A 161 12.86 -12.59 41.99
CA LEU A 161 13.88 -12.89 42.99
C LEU A 161 13.83 -11.95 44.17
N PHE A 162 13.62 -10.65 43.93
CA PHE A 162 13.46 -9.65 44.98
C PHE A 162 12.22 -9.92 45.85
N GLU A 163 11.10 -10.26 45.22
CA GLU A 163 9.86 -10.63 45.93
C GLU A 163 10.06 -11.88 46.79
N LEU A 164 10.69 -12.93 46.23
CA LEU A 164 10.99 -14.16 46.95
C LEU A 164 11.92 -13.91 48.15
N TYR A 165 12.90 -13.02 48.00
CA TYR A 165 13.78 -12.61 49.09
C TYR A 165 13.02 -11.91 50.22
N LEU A 166 12.19 -10.92 49.90
CA LEU A 166 11.34 -10.21 50.88
C LEU A 166 10.43 -11.19 51.64
N ARG A 167 9.77 -12.10 50.93
CA ARG A 167 8.92 -13.14 51.54
C ARG A 167 9.70 -14.02 52.53
N ARG A 168 10.96 -14.36 52.23
CA ARG A 168 11.82 -15.14 53.15
C ARG A 168 12.24 -14.34 54.39
N VAL A 169 12.60 -13.06 54.24
CA VAL A 169 12.98 -12.19 55.36
C VAL A 169 11.80 -11.98 56.33
N ILE A 170 10.61 -11.72 55.80
CA ILE A 170 9.39 -11.54 56.62
C ILE A 170 9.07 -12.82 57.40
N ARG A 171 9.19 -14.01 56.79
CA ARG A 171 9.00 -15.28 57.50
C ARG A 171 10.01 -15.49 58.62
N LYS A 172 11.27 -15.11 58.43
CA LYS A 172 12.30 -15.21 59.49
C LYS A 172 12.04 -14.27 60.67
N ARG A 173 11.45 -13.10 60.45
CA ARG A 173 11.11 -12.14 61.52
C ARG A 173 9.85 -12.47 62.32
N ARG A 174 9.01 -13.39 61.82
CA ARG A 174 7.76 -13.82 62.49
C ARG A 174 7.91 -15.12 63.31
N ARG A 175 9.09 -15.72 63.32
CA ARG A 175 9.47 -16.81 64.22
C ARG A 175 10.37 -16.27 65.30
#